data_AF-A0A7K2YPY4-F1
#
_entry.id   AF-A0A7K2YPY4-F1
#
_cell.length_a   1.000
_cell.length_b   1.000
_cell.length_c   1.000
_cell.angle_alpha   90.00
_cell.angle_beta   90.00
_cell.angle_gamma   90.00
#
_symmetry.space_group_name_H-M   'P 1'
#
loop_
_entity.id
_entity.type
_entity.pdbx_description
1 polymer ?
#
loop_
_entity_poly.entity_id
_entity_poly.type
_entity_poly.pdbx_seq_one_letter_code
_entity_poly.pdbx_strand_id
1 'polypeptide(L)'
;MWDEAAREAVAWTWEHEPGAEHVVGGLAPRVRADVDAFAQRLADAATVRYVGDPTDHDSGVSGIRDHADGRLIIGYLEHRRLAVVLALRVQHRPDPETA
;
A
#
# COMPACT_ATOMS: atom_id res chain seq x y z
N MET A 1 -1.04 31.64 22.82
CA MET A 1 -0.07 31.12 21.85
C MET A 1 -0.41 29.66 21.62
N TRP A 2 -1.48 29.43 20.87
CA TRP A 2 -2.03 28.11 20.53
C TRP A 2 -2.23 28.14 19.01
N ASP A 3 -1.12 28.16 18.27
CA ASP A 3 -1.10 28.05 16.81
C ASP A 3 0.13 27.22 16.45
N GLU A 4 -0.03 25.90 16.59
CA GLU A 4 0.83 24.78 16.15
C GLU A 4 0.44 23.59 17.05
N ALA A 5 -0.12 22.47 16.64
CA ALA A 5 -0.15 21.83 15.34
C ALA A 5 -1.31 20.82 15.36
N ALA A 6 -2.55 21.28 15.17
CA ALA A 6 -3.55 20.44 14.52
C ALA A 6 -3.21 20.45 13.02
N ARG A 7 -2.05 19.89 12.68
CA ARG A 7 -1.69 19.61 11.29
C ARG A 7 -2.55 18.39 10.92
N GLU A 8 -3.45 18.57 9.96
CA GLU A 8 -4.33 17.49 9.49
C GLU A 8 -3.48 16.24 9.22
N ALA A 9 -3.93 15.09 9.72
CA ALA A 9 -3.29 13.83 9.40
C ALA A 9 -3.24 13.70 7.89
N VAL A 10 -2.03 13.58 7.32
CA VAL A 10 -1.87 13.35 5.89
C VAL A 10 -2.53 12.00 5.58
N ALA A 11 -3.60 12.04 4.80
CA ALA A 11 -4.29 10.83 4.36
C ALA A 11 -3.35 10.04 3.47
N TRP A 12 -3.00 8.82 3.89
CA TRP A 12 -2.20 7.94 3.05
C TRP A 12 -3.01 7.43 1.87
N THR A 13 -2.35 7.32 0.73
CA THR A 13 -2.90 6.71 -0.49
C THR A 13 -2.08 5.48 -0.86
N TRP A 14 -2.45 4.84 -1.95
CA TRP A 14 -1.71 3.77 -2.57
C TRP A 14 -1.60 3.97 -4.08
N GLU A 15 -0.54 3.39 -4.64
CA GLU A 15 -0.37 3.30 -6.09
C GLU A 15 0.24 1.96 -6.45
N HIS A 16 0.03 1.54 -7.69
CA HIS A 16 0.74 0.41 -8.27
C HIS A 16 1.97 0.93 -8.98
N GLU A 17 3.07 0.18 -8.93
CA GLU A 17 4.22 0.46 -9.79
C GLU A 17 3.74 0.52 -11.25
N PRO A 18 3.86 1.70 -11.91
CA PRO A 18 3.30 1.91 -13.23
C PRO A 18 4.21 1.29 -14.29
N GLY A 19 4.00 0.01 -14.59
CA GLY A 19 4.70 -0.65 -15.70
C GLY A 19 4.77 -2.17 -15.62
N ALA A 20 4.66 -2.75 -14.43
CA ALA A 20 4.77 -4.19 -14.30
C ALA A 20 3.45 -4.93 -14.59
N GLU A 21 3.42 -5.73 -15.67
CA GLU A 21 2.38 -6.75 -15.92
C GLU A 21 2.13 -7.65 -14.69
N HIS A 22 3.16 -7.81 -13.83
CA HIS A 22 3.17 -8.57 -12.59
C HIS A 22 2.45 -7.93 -11.38
N VAL A 23 1.91 -6.72 -11.52
CA VAL A 23 1.16 -6.04 -10.44
C VAL A 23 -0.34 -6.07 -10.74
N VAL A 24 -0.77 -5.62 -11.92
CA VAL A 24 -2.18 -5.65 -12.31
C VAL A 24 -2.45 -5.97 -13.77
N GLY A 25 -1.44 -6.02 -14.64
CA GLY A 25 -1.63 -6.08 -16.10
C GLY A 25 -2.33 -7.34 -16.60
N GLY A 26 -2.12 -8.48 -15.93
CA GLY A 26 -2.75 -9.76 -16.28
C GLY A 26 -3.91 -10.21 -15.37
N LEU A 27 -4.34 -9.38 -14.42
CA LEU A 27 -5.34 -9.78 -13.42
C LEU A 27 -6.77 -9.63 -13.96
N ALA A 28 -7.62 -10.61 -13.65
CA ALA A 28 -9.05 -10.48 -13.89
C ALA A 28 -9.62 -9.26 -13.13
N PRO A 29 -10.65 -8.56 -13.65
CA PRO A 29 -11.15 -7.33 -13.04
C PRO A 29 -11.53 -7.44 -11.56
N ARG A 30 -12.10 -8.58 -11.16
CA ARG A 30 -12.44 -8.86 -9.76
C ARG A 30 -11.19 -8.94 -8.87
N VAL A 31 -10.18 -9.67 -9.32
CA VAL A 31 -8.91 -9.80 -8.58
C VAL A 31 -8.22 -8.44 -8.46
N ARG A 32 -8.30 -7.60 -9.50
CA ARG A 32 -7.79 -6.23 -9.43
C ARG A 32 -8.52 -5.40 -8.37
N ALA A 33 -9.86 -5.49 -8.31
CA ALA A 33 -10.61 -4.79 -7.26
C ALA A 33 -10.24 -5.26 -5.85
N ASP A 34 -9.98 -6.57 -5.67
CA ASP A 34 -9.53 -7.12 -4.40
C ASP A 34 -8.12 -6.61 -4.01
N VAL A 35 -7.22 -6.46 -5.00
CA VAL A 35 -5.90 -5.84 -4.81
C VAL A 35 -6.03 -4.37 -4.41
N ASP A 36 -6.83 -3.59 -5.14
CA ASP A 36 -7.06 -2.16 -4.87
C ASP A 36 -7.61 -1.97 -3.44
N ALA A 37 -8.59 -2.79 -3.05
CA ALA A 37 -9.17 -2.76 -1.71
C ALA A 37 -8.15 -3.13 -0.63
N PHE A 38 -7.24 -4.07 -0.91
CA PHE A 38 -6.21 -4.48 0.03
C PHE A 38 -5.10 -3.41 0.15
N ALA A 39 -4.66 -2.82 -0.95
CA ALA A 39 -3.74 -1.68 -0.94
C ALA A 39 -4.31 -0.50 -0.14
N GLN A 40 -5.62 -0.21 -0.26
CA GLN A 40 -6.29 0.79 0.56
C GLN A 40 -6.20 0.48 2.06
N ARG A 41 -6.46 -0.77 2.47
CA ARG A 41 -6.35 -1.15 3.90
C ARG A 41 -4.92 -0.98 4.43
N LEU A 42 -3.90 -1.21 3.59
CA LEU A 42 -2.51 -0.96 3.96
C LEU A 42 -2.25 0.54 4.16
N ALA A 43 -2.79 1.40 3.30
CA ALA A 43 -2.70 2.85 3.43
C ALA A 43 -3.42 3.37 4.68
N ASP A 44 -4.62 2.87 4.97
CA ASP A 44 -5.36 3.21 6.19
C ASP A 44 -4.56 2.81 7.44
N ALA A 45 -3.96 1.63 7.43
CA ALA A 45 -3.09 1.17 8.52
C ALA A 45 -1.83 2.04 8.67
N ALA A 46 -1.24 2.51 7.56
CA ALA A 46 -0.08 3.39 7.59
C ALA A 46 -0.43 4.78 8.17
N THR A 47 -1.63 5.30 7.88
CA THR A 47 -2.15 6.54 8.46
C THR A 47 -2.18 6.49 9.99
N VAL A 48 -2.64 5.37 10.55
CA VAL A 48 -2.69 5.20 12.01
C VAL A 48 -1.30 4.96 12.60
N ARG A 49 -0.42 4.27 11.87
CA ARG A 49 0.93 3.92 12.35
C ARG A 49 1.88 5.11 12.36
N TYR A 50 1.79 5.99 11.38
CA TYR A 50 2.72 7.10 11.19
C TYR A 50 2.02 8.43 11.45
N VAL A 51 2.05 8.85 12.71
CA VAL A 51 1.56 10.17 13.12
C VAL A 51 2.70 11.18 13.02
N GLY A 52 2.49 12.23 12.23
CA GLY A 52 3.47 13.31 12.00
C GLY A 52 4.54 12.98 10.97
N ASP A 53 5.35 13.99 10.65
CA ASP A 53 6.34 13.90 9.59
C ASP A 53 7.54 13.02 9.97
N PRO A 54 8.10 12.25 9.03
CA PRO A 54 9.38 11.58 9.24
C PRO A 54 10.49 12.61 9.48
N THR A 55 11.40 12.32 10.41
CA THR A 55 12.56 13.20 10.66
C THR A 55 13.55 13.16 9.50
N ASP A 56 14.46 14.13 9.42
CA ASP A 56 15.50 14.17 8.38
C ASP A 56 16.42 12.94 8.38
N HIS A 57 16.55 12.28 9.53
CA HIS A 57 17.36 11.06 9.70
C HIS A 57 16.59 9.78 9.39
N ASP A 58 15.26 9.84 9.24
CA ASP A 58 14.48 8.72 8.75
C ASP A 58 14.70 8.56 7.24
N SER A 59 15.00 7.32 6.83
CA SER A 59 14.98 6.89 5.43
C SER A 59 13.72 7.39 4.71
N GLY A 60 12.59 7.46 5.44
CA GLY A 60 11.30 7.89 4.89
C GLY A 60 10.67 6.85 3.96
N VAL A 61 11.38 5.76 3.69
CA VAL A 61 10.94 4.61 2.90
C VAL A 61 11.23 3.33 3.70
N SER A 62 10.27 2.42 3.74
CA SER A 62 10.47 1.09 4.33
C SER A 62 11.28 0.16 3.42
N GLY A 63 11.77 -0.96 3.96
CA GLY A 63 12.08 -2.11 3.12
C GLY A 63 10.82 -2.68 2.43
N ILE A 64 11.01 -3.59 1.47
CA ILE A 64 9.91 -4.34 0.86
C ILE A 64 9.29 -5.27 1.90
N ARG A 65 7.96 -5.32 1.94
CA ARG A 65 7.16 -6.16 2.84
C ARG A 65 6.20 -7.00 2.03
N ASP A 66 5.97 -8.22 2.48
CA ASP A 66 4.89 -9.07 1.99
C ASP A 66 3.74 -9.10 3.00
N HIS A 67 2.50 -8.98 2.52
CA HIS A 67 1.31 -9.23 3.32
C HIS A 67 0.36 -10.15 2.57
N ALA A 68 -0.09 -11.21 3.25
CA ALA A 68 -1.03 -12.18 2.72
C ALA A 68 -2.43 -11.92 3.29
N ASP A 69 -3.44 -11.87 2.41
CA ASP A 69 -4.85 -11.79 2.78
C ASP A 69 -5.65 -12.76 1.89
N GLY A 70 -6.13 -13.84 2.49
CA GLY A 70 -6.81 -14.92 1.80
C GLY A 70 -5.95 -15.54 0.67
N ARG A 71 -6.35 -15.27 -0.58
CA ARG A 71 -5.70 -15.80 -1.80
C ARG A 71 -4.72 -14.80 -2.44
N LEU A 72 -4.56 -13.61 -1.85
CA LEU A 72 -3.70 -12.54 -2.33
C LEU A 72 -2.47 -12.40 -1.46
N ILE A 73 -1.32 -12.18 -2.10
CA ILE A 73 -0.11 -11.68 -1.45
C ILE A 73 0.30 -10.42 -2.19
N ILE A 74 0.46 -9.32 -1.45
CA ILE A 74 0.98 -8.05 -1.96
C ILE A 74 2.38 -7.84 -1.40
N GLY A 75 3.34 -7.66 -2.30
CA GLY A 75 4.67 -7.11 -1.98
C GLY A 75 4.64 -5.60 -2.17
N TYR A 76 4.99 -4.83 -1.13
CA TYR A 76 4.87 -3.37 -1.13
C TYR A 76 5.97 -2.67 -0.33
N LEU A 77 6.11 -1.36 -0.54
CA LEU A 77 6.86 -0.46 0.34
C LEU A 77 5.97 0.69 0.82
N GLU A 78 6.32 1.28 1.96
CA GLU A 78 5.67 2.47 2.50
C GLU A 78 6.61 3.67 2.37
N HIS A 79 6.16 4.72 1.68
CA HIS A 79 6.88 5.97 1.50
C HIS A 79 6.28 7.07 2.37
N ARG A 80 6.80 7.23 3.59
CA ARG A 80 6.28 8.15 4.63
C ARG A 80 6.23 9.60 4.18
N ARG A 81 7.25 10.09 3.47
CA ARG A 81 7.28 11.49 2.98
C ARG A 81 6.22 11.79 1.91
N LEU A 82 5.77 10.76 1.19
CA LEU A 82 4.73 10.89 0.17
C LEU A 82 3.37 10.41 0.70
N ALA A 83 3.33 9.81 1.89
CA ALA A 83 2.19 9.09 2.42
C ALA A 83 1.60 8.09 1.41
N VAL A 84 2.47 7.29 0.78
CA VAL A 84 2.08 6.32 -0.26
C VAL A 84 2.47 4.89 0.13
N VAL A 85 1.55 3.96 -0.06
CA VAL A 85 1.86 2.53 -0.20
C VAL A 85 2.08 2.22 -1.68
N LEU A 86 3.28 1.79 -2.04
CA LEU A 86 3.60 1.38 -3.42
C LEU A 86 3.52 -0.14 -3.52
N ALA A 87 2.51 -0.64 -4.23
CA ALA A 87 2.40 -2.07 -4.53
C ALA A 87 3.36 -2.43 -5.67
N LEU A 88 4.31 -3.30 -5.38
CA LEU A 88 5.40 -3.69 -6.28
C LEU A 88 5.15 -5.03 -6.96
N ARG A 89 4.37 -5.92 -6.31
CA ARG A 89 4.08 -7.26 -6.80
C ARG A 89 2.75 -7.75 -6.23
N VAL A 90 1.97 -8.43 -7.06
CA VAL A 90 0.80 -9.18 -6.62
C VAL A 90 0.97 -10.64 -6.98
N GLN A 91 0.68 -11.52 -6.04
CA GLN A 91 0.46 -12.94 -6.31
C GLN A 91 -0.98 -13.27 -5.95
N HIS A 92 -1.68 -13.89 -6.89
CA HIS A 92 -3.04 -14.37 -6.69
C HIS A 92 -3.09 -15.87 -6.95
N ARG A 93 -3.62 -16.63 -5.99
CA ARG A 93 -3.89 -18.06 -6.19
C ARG A 93 -5.26 -18.24 -6.84
N PRO A 94 -5.36 -18.88 -8.03
CA PRO A 94 -6.64 -19.20 -8.65
C PRO A 94 -7.55 -19.99 -7.72
N ASP A 95 -8.86 -19.88 -7.93
CA ASP A 95 -9.80 -20.75 -7.24
C ASP A 95 -9.67 -22.18 -7.77
N PRO A 96 -9.38 -23.21 -6.95
CA PRO A 96 -9.30 -24.58 -7.43
C PRO A 96 -10.60 -25.10 -8.04
N GLU A 97 -11.74 -24.46 -7.75
CA GLU A 97 -13.04 -24.82 -8.35
C GLU A 97 -13.27 -24.19 -9.74
N THR A 98 -12.42 -23.26 -10.15
CA THR A 98 -12.55 -22.52 -11.42
C THR A 98 -11.29 -22.61 -12.30
N ALA A 99 -10.30 -23.43 -11.91
CA ALA A 99 -9.02 -23.61 -12.59
C ALA A 99 -8.98 -24.83 -13.51
#